data_AF-A0A426YGB5-F1
#
_entry.id   AF-A0A426YGB5-F1
#
_cell.length_a   1.000
_cell.length_b   1.000
_cell.length_c   1.000
_cell.angle_alpha   90.00
_cell.angle_beta   90.00
_cell.angle_gamma   90.00
#
_symmetry.space_group_name_H-M   'P 1'
#
loop_
_entity.id
_entity.type
_entity.pdbx_description
1 polymer ?
#
loop_
_entity_poly.entity_id
_entity_poly.type
_entity_poly.pdbx_seq_one_letter_code
_entity_poly.pdbx_strand_id
1 'polypeptide(L)'
;PSILWASRTTPKTSTTESPFNLTFGTEAVLLPEVVYPTFRVETYEESTLSNQLRANLDLLEERRATMHLRILGYKKVVANLYNRRVCPR
;
A
#
# COMPACT_ATOMS: atom_id res chain seq x y z
N PRO A 1 -58.96 -61.43 23.99
CA PRO A 1 -59.30 -59.99 24.14
C PRO A 1 -58.84 -59.20 22.89
N SER A 2 -59.82 -58.78 22.10
CA SER A 2 -59.73 -57.94 20.90
C SER A 2 -59.67 -56.44 21.24
N ILE A 3 -59.10 -55.60 20.36
CA ILE A 3 -59.68 -54.34 19.82
C ILE A 3 -58.67 -53.55 18.94
N LEU A 4 -59.17 -53.07 17.78
CA LEU A 4 -58.59 -52.14 16.78
C LEU A 4 -58.19 -50.77 17.41
N TRP A 5 -57.46 -49.87 16.76
CA TRP A 5 -58.04 -48.74 16.01
C TRP A 5 -56.93 -47.89 15.38
N ALA A 6 -57.19 -47.49 14.13
CA ALA A 6 -56.42 -46.56 13.33
C ALA A 6 -56.42 -45.15 13.91
N SER A 7 -55.32 -44.41 13.72
CA SER A 7 -55.31 -42.96 13.89
C SER A 7 -55.20 -42.27 12.53
N ARG A 8 -56.24 -41.48 12.27
CA ARG A 8 -56.52 -40.67 11.08
C ARG A 8 -55.36 -39.75 10.69
N THR A 9 -55.06 -39.71 9.41
CA THR A 9 -54.31 -38.64 8.74
C THR A 9 -55.22 -37.44 8.47
N THR A 10 -54.83 -36.26 8.93
CA THR A 10 -55.35 -34.98 8.43
C THR A 10 -54.42 -34.50 7.31
N PRO A 11 -54.86 -34.37 6.05
CA PRO A 11 -54.07 -33.70 5.03
C PRO A 11 -54.13 -32.21 5.30
N LYS A 12 -53.11 -31.64 5.92
CA LYS A 12 -52.96 -30.18 5.95
C LYS A 12 -52.48 -29.74 4.58
N THR A 13 -53.41 -29.14 3.86
CA THR A 13 -53.29 -28.31 2.65
C THR A 13 -51.88 -27.76 2.41
N SER A 14 -51.35 -27.98 1.20
CA SER A 14 -50.21 -27.25 0.68
C SER A 14 -50.59 -25.76 0.56
N THR A 15 -50.12 -24.94 1.49
CA THR A 15 -50.09 -23.50 1.27
C THR A 15 -49.10 -23.27 0.14
N THR A 16 -49.60 -22.80 -0.99
CA THR A 16 -48.86 -22.37 -2.17
C THR A 16 -48.05 -21.11 -1.84
N GLU A 17 -47.05 -21.25 -0.97
CA GLU A 17 -45.97 -20.29 -0.82
C GLU A 17 -44.71 -20.94 -1.37
N SER A 18 -44.14 -20.28 -2.39
CA SER A 18 -42.90 -20.67 -3.05
C SER A 18 -41.77 -20.87 -2.04
N PRO A 19 -40.93 -21.91 -2.17
CA PRO A 19 -39.77 -22.11 -1.29
C PRO A 19 -38.63 -21.11 -1.55
N PHE A 20 -38.87 -20.05 -2.33
CA PHE A 20 -37.93 -18.95 -2.53
C PHE A 20 -38.39 -17.70 -1.77
N ASN A 21 -38.56 -17.83 -0.46
CA ASN A 21 -38.54 -16.71 0.47
C ASN A 21 -37.40 -16.91 1.46
N LEU A 22 -36.16 -16.93 0.95
CA LEU A 22 -34.99 -16.59 1.74
C LEU A 22 -34.63 -15.15 1.37
N THR A 23 -35.35 -14.25 2.04
CA THR A 23 -34.86 -12.94 2.46
C THR A 23 -33.34 -12.93 2.49
N PHE A 24 -32.72 -12.01 1.76
CA PHE A 24 -31.29 -11.67 1.89
C PHE A 24 -30.97 -11.56 3.37
N GLY A 25 -30.36 -12.62 3.88
CA GLY A 25 -29.92 -12.72 5.24
C GLY A 25 -28.79 -11.73 5.46
N THR A 26 -28.83 -11.17 6.66
CA THR A 26 -27.69 -10.64 7.39
C THR A 26 -27.05 -9.40 6.79
N GLU A 27 -27.44 -8.26 7.37
CA GLU A 27 -26.52 -7.24 7.87
C GLU A 27 -25.16 -7.26 7.17
N ALA A 28 -24.91 -6.27 6.31
CA ALA A 28 -23.55 -5.92 5.97
C ALA A 28 -22.85 -5.53 7.28
N VAL A 29 -22.25 -6.51 7.96
CA VAL A 29 -21.30 -6.28 9.03
C VAL A 29 -20.10 -5.66 8.34
N LEU A 30 -20.10 -4.34 8.25
CA LEU A 30 -18.87 -3.58 8.15
C LEU A 30 -18.04 -4.06 9.32
N LEU A 31 -17.03 -4.90 9.04
CA LEU A 31 -15.91 -5.04 9.95
C LEU A 31 -15.52 -3.62 10.31
N PRO A 32 -15.57 -3.19 11.58
CA PRO A 32 -14.90 -1.96 11.93
C PRO A 32 -13.48 -2.18 11.45
N GLU A 33 -13.00 -1.33 10.54
CA GLU A 33 -11.58 -1.18 10.29
C GLU A 33 -11.00 -0.70 11.62
N VAL A 34 -10.82 -1.62 12.57
CA VAL A 34 -10.03 -1.40 13.75
C VAL A 34 -8.62 -1.41 13.22
N VAL A 35 -8.23 -0.25 12.70
CA VAL A 35 -6.86 0.07 12.36
C VAL A 35 -6.14 0.07 13.69
N TYR A 36 -5.64 -1.09 14.10
CA TYR A 36 -4.64 -1.14 15.15
C TYR A 36 -3.46 -0.34 14.63
N PRO A 37 -3.10 0.79 15.29
CA PRO A 37 -1.94 1.53 14.86
C PRO A 37 -0.76 0.56 14.97
N THR A 38 -0.16 0.24 13.83
CA THR A 38 1.07 -0.55 13.85
C THR A 38 2.13 0.24 14.61
N PHE A 39 3.14 -0.43 15.18
CA PHE A 39 4.24 0.25 15.87
C PHE A 39 4.83 1.42 15.05
N ARG A 40 4.83 1.31 13.72
CA ARG A 40 5.25 2.37 12.78
C ARG A 40 4.37 3.62 12.81
N VAL A 41 3.07 3.47 13.05
CA VAL A 41 2.10 4.57 13.19
C VAL A 41 2.21 5.18 14.58
N GLU A 42 2.39 4.36 15.61
CA GLU A 42 2.56 4.84 16.99
C GLU A 42 3.87 5.63 17.20
N THR A 43 4.93 5.23 16.51
CA THR A 43 6.25 5.89 16.56
C THR A 43 6.46 6.90 15.44
N TYR A 44 5.42 7.22 14.67
CA TYR A 44 5.53 8.19 13.58
C TYR A 44 5.74 9.60 14.13
N GLU A 45 6.97 10.09 14.01
CA GLU A 45 7.34 11.45 14.36
C GLU A 45 7.70 12.21 13.08
N GLU A 46 6.75 13.03 12.63
CA GLU A 46 6.83 13.76 11.35
C GLU A 46 8.00 14.75 11.30
N SER A 47 8.34 15.35 12.44
CA SER A 47 9.46 16.29 12.58
C SER A 47 10.82 15.61 12.40
N THR A 48 11.01 14.40 12.93
CA THR A 48 12.28 13.67 12.81
C THR A 48 12.44 13.07 11.42
N LEU A 49 11.37 12.53 10.83
CA LEU A 49 11.36 12.05 9.45
C LEU A 49 11.69 13.18 8.46
N SER A 50 11.05 14.33 8.60
CA SER A 50 11.27 15.48 7.69
C SER A 50 12.69 16.03 7.80
N ASN A 51 13.25 16.09 9.02
CA ASN A 51 14.64 16.49 9.23
C ASN A 51 15.64 15.50 8.63
N GLN A 52 15.40 14.19 8.80
CA GLN A 52 16.23 13.15 8.18
C GLN A 52 16.15 13.20 6.65
N LEU A 53 14.96 13.44 6.10
CA LEU A 53 14.77 13.59 4.66
C LEU A 53 15.55 14.80 4.12
N ARG A 54 15.49 15.95 4.81
CA ARG A 54 16.28 17.14 4.46
C ARG A 54 17.77 16.85 4.47
N ALA A 55 18.29 16.25 5.54
CA ALA A 55 19.71 15.90 5.65
C ALA A 55 20.18 14.96 4.51
N ASN A 56 19.33 14.00 4.11
CA ASN A 56 19.62 13.11 2.99
C ASN A 56 19.68 13.85 1.65
N LEU A 57 18.80 14.84 1.43
CA LEU A 57 18.80 15.66 0.23
C LEU A 57 20.05 16.55 0.16
N ASP A 58 20.39 17.24 1.26
CA ASP A 58 21.57 18.11 1.35
C ASP A 58 22.85 17.31 1.04
N LEU A 59 23.00 16.12 1.61
CA LEU A 59 24.13 15.23 1.33
C LEU A 59 24.24 14.84 -0.15
N LEU A 60 23.10 14.61 -0.82
CA LEU A 60 23.10 14.31 -2.26
C LEU A 60 23.52 15.52 -3.09
N GLU A 61 23.07 16.72 -2.72
CA GLU A 61 23.46 17.96 -3.39
C GLU A 61 24.95 18.25 -3.24
N GLU A 62 25.52 18.11 -2.04
CA GLU A 62 26.96 18.26 -1.80
C GLU A 62 27.78 17.26 -2.64
N ARG A 63 27.34 16.00 -2.72
CA ARG A 63 27.98 14.98 -3.57
C ARG A 63 27.90 15.34 -5.05
N ARG A 64 26.79 15.88 -5.53
CA ARG A 64 26.69 16.34 -6.92
C ARG A 64 27.61 17.53 -7.17
N ALA A 65 27.63 18.53 -6.29
CA ALA A 65 28.46 19.72 -6.43
C ALA A 65 29.96 19.35 -6.48
N THR A 66 30.42 18.49 -5.58
CA THR A 66 31.80 18.00 -5.57
C THR A 66 32.17 17.23 -6.84
N MET A 67 31.28 16.37 -7.34
CA MET A 67 31.49 15.66 -8.61
C MET A 67 31.51 16.62 -9.81
N HIS A 68 30.64 17.62 -9.84
CA HIS A 68 30.64 18.64 -10.88
C HIS A 68 31.96 19.40 -10.94
N LEU A 69 32.51 19.81 -9.79
CA LEU A 69 33.83 20.47 -9.73
C LEU A 69 34.95 19.57 -10.26
N ARG A 70 34.94 18.28 -9.90
CA ARG A 70 35.91 17.30 -10.42
C ARG A 70 35.83 17.16 -11.94
N ILE A 71 34.62 17.05 -12.48
CA ILE A 71 34.39 16.95 -13.93
C ILE A 71 34.87 18.21 -14.65
N LEU A 72 34.56 19.40 -14.11
CA LEU A 72 35.04 20.67 -14.69
C LEU A 72 36.57 20.75 -14.68
N GLY A 73 37.21 20.34 -13.58
CA GLY A 73 38.67 20.27 -13.49
C GLY A 73 39.27 19.32 -14.53
N TYR A 74 38.72 18.11 -14.65
CA TYR A 74 39.15 17.14 -15.65
C TYR A 74 39.00 17.67 -17.08
N LYS A 75 37.84 18.25 -17.41
CA LYS A 75 37.60 18.85 -18.73
C LYS A 75 38.60 19.96 -19.04
N LYS A 76 38.93 20.81 -18.06
CA LYS A 76 39.95 21.87 -18.22
C LYS A 76 41.33 21.29 -18.52
N VAL A 77 41.74 20.24 -17.81
CA VAL A 77 43.03 19.56 -18.07
C VAL A 77 43.06 18.97 -19.48
N VAL A 78 42.01 18.25 -19.88
CA VAL A 78 41.90 17.66 -21.22
C VAL A 78 41.95 18.74 -22.31
N ALA A 79 41.21 19.84 -22.14
CA ALA A 79 41.22 20.96 -23.08
C ALA A 79 42.61 21.59 -23.20
N ASN A 80 43.32 21.81 -22.07
CA ASN A 80 44.67 22.35 -22.09
C ASN A 80 45.67 21.43 -22.81
N LEU A 81 45.58 20.11 -22.59
CA LEU A 81 46.43 19.12 -23.26
C LEU A 81 46.19 19.11 -24.77
N TYR A 82 44.93 19.17 -25.20
CA TYR A 82 44.57 19.27 -26.60
C TYR A 82 45.11 20.56 -27.22
N ASN A 83 44.84 21.71 -26.60
CA ASN A 83 45.27 23.02 -27.10
C ASN A 83 46.80 23.11 -27.22
N ARG A 84 47.56 22.52 -26.29
CA ARG A 84 49.03 22.44 -26.37
C ARG A 84 49.53 21.63 -27.57
N ARG A 85 48.76 20.66 -28.04
CA ARG A 85 49.12 19.80 -29.18
C ARG A 85 48.67 20.39 -30.52
N VAL A 86 47.52 21.08 -30.54
CA VAL A 86 46.91 21.59 -31.78
C VAL A 86 47.41 22.99 -32.15
N CYS A 87 47.76 23.82 -31.18
CA CYS A 87 48.47 25.08 -31.43
C CYS A 87 49.94 24.90 -31.02
N PRO A 88 50.84 24.48 -31.92
CA PRO A 88 52.26 24.72 -31.69
C PRO A 88 52.42 26.25 -31.60
N ARG A 89 53.13 26.70 -30.56
CA ARG A 89 53.40 28.13 -30.32
C ARG A 89 53.89 28.85 -31.57
#